data_AF-A0A562SQI6-F1
#
_entry.id   AF-A0A562SQI6-F1
#
_cell.length_a   1.000
_cell.length_b   1.000
_cell.length_c   1.000
_cell.angle_alpha   90.00
_cell.angle_beta   90.00
_cell.angle_gamma   90.00
#
_symmetry.space_group_name_H-M   'P 1'
#
loop_
_entity.id
_entity.type
_entity.pdbx_description
1 polymer ?
#
loop_
_entity_poly.entity_id
_entity_poly.type
_entity_poly.pdbx_seq_one_letter_code
_entity_poly.pdbx_strand_id
1 'polypeptide(L)'
;MDNQEIIIRVANSGDTHYAETITNEMEESAKARGTGIAKRSPEYVANKMNEGKAVIALLKDGTWVGFCYIETWSHGAFVANSGLIVSPAFRKSGVAKQIKKKIFDLSRQLFPDAKIFGLTTGLAVMKINSELGYEPVTYSELTQDEEFWAGCKSCVNYDILMSKQRKNCMCTAMLYDPKDHYEPEETKQYFEENKSGFERLLRFKEWKFLKAFRRKENGGSGGESKTKKFLHFFHL
;
A
#
# COMPACT_ATOMS: atom_id res chain seq x y z
N MET A 1 7.47 28.03 -0.34
CA MET A 1 7.13 26.95 -1.29
C MET A 1 5.76 27.30 -1.79
N ASP A 2 5.66 27.69 -3.07
CA ASP A 2 4.40 28.13 -3.64
C ASP A 2 3.31 27.10 -3.36
N ASN A 3 2.18 27.60 -2.85
CA ASN A 3 1.01 26.83 -2.48
C ASN A 3 0.31 26.38 -3.77
N GLN A 4 0.97 25.53 -4.57
CA GLN A 4 0.41 24.97 -5.79
C GLN A 4 -0.78 24.11 -5.38
N GLU A 5 -1.97 24.52 -5.81
CA GLU A 5 -3.22 23.86 -5.45
C GLU A 5 -3.27 22.46 -6.08
N ILE A 6 -3.27 21.44 -5.23
CA ILE A 6 -3.35 20.03 -5.63
C ILE A 6 -4.81 19.63 -5.70
N ILE A 7 -5.27 19.26 -6.90
CA ILE A 7 -6.63 18.81 -7.17
C ILE A 7 -6.67 17.30 -6.99
N ILE A 8 -7.50 16.82 -6.06
CA ILE A 8 -7.69 15.39 -5.78
C ILE A 8 -9.12 15.01 -6.11
N ARG A 9 -9.29 14.16 -7.13
CA ARG A 9 -10.61 13.79 -7.65
C ARG A 9 -10.64 12.34 -8.12
N VAL A 10 -11.85 11.84 -8.36
CA VAL A 10 -12.04 10.58 -9.08
C VAL A 10 -11.44 10.75 -10.48
N ALA A 11 -10.64 9.77 -10.90
CA ALA A 11 -10.07 9.71 -12.23
C ALA A 11 -11.15 9.38 -13.26
N ASN A 12 -10.96 9.83 -14.50
CA ASN A 12 -11.83 9.52 -15.62
C ASN A 12 -10.99 9.03 -16.82
N SER A 13 -11.65 8.71 -17.93
CA SER A 13 -10.99 8.18 -19.13
C SER A 13 -9.92 9.12 -19.72
N GLY A 14 -10.04 10.43 -19.49
CA GLY A 14 -9.04 11.42 -19.90
C GLY A 14 -7.72 11.32 -19.15
N ASP A 15 -7.69 10.67 -17.98
CA ASP A 15 -6.48 10.51 -17.15
C ASP A 15 -5.64 9.29 -17.53
N THR A 16 -6.13 8.44 -18.45
CA THR A 16 -5.47 7.17 -18.79
C THR A 16 -4.06 7.35 -19.33
N HIS A 17 -3.74 8.51 -19.90
CA HIS A 17 -2.39 8.86 -20.34
C HIS A 17 -1.36 8.91 -19.19
N TYR A 18 -1.77 9.07 -17.93
CA TYR A 18 -0.87 8.99 -16.77
C TYR A 18 -0.53 7.56 -16.35
N ALA A 19 -1.17 6.53 -16.93
CA ALA A 19 -1.05 5.16 -16.45
C ALA A 19 0.39 4.66 -16.47
N GLU A 20 1.17 4.99 -17.51
CA GLU A 20 2.59 4.62 -17.59
C GLU A 20 3.42 5.32 -16.52
N THR A 21 3.24 6.63 -16.31
CA THR A 21 3.89 7.39 -15.24
C THR A 21 3.61 6.77 -13.87
N ILE A 22 2.35 6.40 -13.61
CA ILE A 22 1.93 5.78 -12.35
C ILE A 22 2.62 4.44 -12.14
N THR A 23 2.62 3.56 -13.14
CA THR A 23 3.20 2.22 -13.00
C THR A 23 4.73 2.27 -12.89
N ASN A 24 5.37 3.21 -13.59
CA ASN A 24 6.81 3.43 -13.49
C ASN A 24 7.19 3.91 -12.08
N GLU A 25 6.46 4.89 -11.54
CA GLU A 25 6.71 5.37 -10.17
C GLU A 25 6.43 4.27 -9.12
N MET A 26 5.40 3.44 -9.30
CA MET A 26 5.13 2.29 -8.43
C MET A 26 6.32 1.32 -8.42
N GLU A 27 6.90 1.03 -9.59
CA GLU A 27 8.08 0.17 -9.71
C GLU A 27 9.34 0.79 -9.10
N GLU A 28 9.63 2.05 -9.40
CA GLU A 28 10.79 2.78 -8.88
C GLU A 28 10.73 2.90 -7.36
N SER A 29 9.57 3.23 -6.81
CA SER A 29 9.34 3.29 -5.37
C SER A 29 9.45 1.93 -4.67
N ALA A 30 9.03 0.85 -5.32
CA ALA A 30 9.23 -0.50 -4.78
C ALA A 30 10.72 -0.89 -4.76
N LYS A 31 11.46 -0.56 -5.81
CA LYS A 31 12.92 -0.78 -5.90
C LYS A 31 13.66 0.02 -4.83
N ALA A 32 13.37 1.31 -4.70
CA ALA A 32 14.06 2.20 -3.74
C ALA A 32 13.87 1.77 -2.28
N ARG A 33 12.71 1.18 -1.95
CA ARG A 33 12.41 0.69 -0.60
C ARG A 33 12.92 -0.73 -0.33
N GLY A 34 13.36 -1.47 -1.36
CA GLY A 34 13.70 -2.88 -1.24
C GLY A 34 12.52 -3.76 -0.79
N THR A 35 11.30 -3.24 -0.88
CA THR A 35 10.05 -3.86 -0.43
C THR A 35 8.86 -3.17 -1.10
N GLY A 36 7.80 -3.95 -1.36
CA GLY A 36 6.41 -3.50 -1.57
C GLY A 36 6.12 -2.46 -2.67
N ILE A 37 5.51 -2.92 -3.76
CA ILE A 37 4.19 -2.61 -4.35
C ILE A 37 4.11 -3.59 -5.52
N ALA A 38 3.01 -4.35 -5.65
CA ALA A 38 2.91 -5.28 -6.75
C ALA A 38 2.85 -4.53 -8.08
N LYS A 39 3.59 -5.01 -9.08
CA LYS A 39 3.61 -4.41 -10.42
C LYS A 39 2.23 -4.56 -11.05
N ARG A 40 1.82 -3.52 -11.77
CA ARG A 40 0.61 -3.50 -12.59
C ARG A 40 0.99 -3.00 -13.97
N SER A 41 0.29 -3.49 -15.00
CA SER A 41 0.44 -2.93 -16.34
C SER A 41 -0.22 -1.54 -16.41
N PRO A 42 0.23 -0.66 -17.30
CA PRO A 42 -0.46 0.60 -17.57
C PRO A 42 -1.92 0.38 -17.94
N GLU A 43 -2.21 -0.64 -18.76
CA GLU A 43 -3.59 -1.01 -19.15
C GLU A 43 -4.47 -1.32 -17.94
N TYR A 44 -3.95 -2.07 -16.96
CA TYR A 44 -4.69 -2.40 -15.74
C TYR A 44 -5.06 -1.13 -14.96
N VAL A 45 -4.10 -0.21 -14.80
CA VAL A 45 -4.31 1.06 -14.10
C VAL A 45 -5.28 1.96 -14.88
N ALA A 46 -5.15 2.05 -16.20
CA ALA A 46 -6.04 2.81 -17.07
C ALA A 46 -7.49 2.29 -16.99
N ASN A 47 -7.69 0.97 -16.97
CA ASN A 47 -9.02 0.38 -16.80
C ASN A 47 -9.68 0.79 -15.48
N LYS A 48 -8.93 0.92 -14.38
CA LYS A 48 -9.49 1.43 -13.11
C LYS A 48 -9.95 2.87 -13.19
N MET A 49 -9.30 3.71 -14.01
CA MET A 49 -9.77 5.07 -14.28
C MET A 49 -11.03 5.06 -15.13
N ASN A 50 -11.07 4.24 -16.18
CA ASN A 50 -12.25 4.09 -17.04
C ASN A 50 -13.48 3.58 -16.28
N GLU A 51 -13.29 2.68 -15.32
CA GLU A 51 -14.34 2.15 -14.44
C GLU A 51 -14.82 3.16 -13.37
N GLY A 52 -14.20 4.34 -13.26
CA GLY A 52 -14.48 5.29 -12.18
C GLY A 52 -14.06 4.79 -10.79
N LYS A 53 -13.12 3.84 -10.74
CA LYS A 53 -12.62 3.15 -9.54
C LYS A 53 -11.22 3.63 -9.13
N ALA A 54 -10.83 4.82 -9.53
CA ALA A 54 -9.53 5.38 -9.19
C ALA A 54 -9.62 6.84 -8.77
N VAL A 55 -8.67 7.26 -7.94
CA VAL A 55 -8.47 8.64 -7.53
C VAL A 55 -7.09 9.09 -8.00
N ILE A 56 -7.05 10.27 -8.60
CA ILE A 56 -5.84 10.90 -9.09
C ILE A 56 -5.67 12.27 -8.44
N ALA A 57 -4.40 12.62 -8.15
CA ALA A 57 -4.00 13.93 -7.69
C ALA A 57 -3.16 14.61 -8.77
N LEU A 58 -3.53 15.84 -9.14
CA LEU A 58 -2.89 16.63 -10.18
C LEU A 58 -2.70 18.08 -9.72
N LEU A 59 -1.71 18.77 -10.27
CA LEU A 59 -1.69 20.23 -10.25
C LEU A 59 -2.60 20.81 -11.34
N LYS A 60 -2.90 22.11 -11.28
CA LYS A 60 -3.70 22.83 -12.28
C LYS A 60 -3.14 22.75 -13.71
N ASP A 61 -1.82 22.63 -13.85
CA ASP A 61 -1.13 22.52 -15.14
C ASP A 61 -1.11 21.09 -15.69
N GLY A 62 -1.70 20.12 -15.00
CA GLY A 62 -1.69 18.71 -15.38
C GLY A 62 -0.47 17.93 -14.88
N THR A 63 0.38 18.51 -14.03
CA THR A 63 1.46 17.74 -13.40
C THR A 63 0.89 16.64 -12.51
N TRP A 64 1.35 15.40 -12.72
CA TRP A 64 0.93 14.25 -11.92
C TRP A 64 1.53 14.28 -10.50
N VAL A 65 0.68 14.11 -9.48
CA VAL A 65 1.07 14.17 -8.06
C VAL A 65 0.93 12.82 -7.38
N GLY A 66 -0.14 12.07 -7.64
CA GLY A 66 -0.36 10.80 -6.97
C GLY A 66 -1.60 10.06 -7.45
N PHE A 67 -1.74 8.81 -7.00
CA PHE A 67 -2.76 7.89 -7.48
C PHE A 67 -3.14 6.85 -6.43
N CYS A 68 -4.36 6.32 -6.50
CA CYS A 68 -4.84 5.15 -5.78
C CYS A 68 -6.06 4.56 -6.52
N TYR A 69 -6.29 3.25 -6.44
CA TYR A 69 -7.43 2.60 -7.09
C TYR A 69 -8.12 1.55 -6.20
N ILE A 70 -9.34 1.20 -6.58
CA ILE A 70 -10.20 0.21 -5.93
C ILE A 70 -10.07 -1.13 -6.65
N GLU A 71 -9.82 -2.18 -5.87
CA GLU A 71 -10.09 -3.56 -6.26
C GLU A 71 -11.27 -4.12 -5.49
N THR A 72 -12.01 -5.01 -6.13
CA THR A 72 -13.16 -5.72 -5.55
C THR A 72 -12.88 -7.21 -5.54
N TRP A 73 -13.17 -7.86 -4.43
CA TRP A 73 -12.94 -9.29 -4.22
C TRP A 73 -14.18 -9.95 -3.61
N SER A 74 -14.24 -11.27 -3.71
CA SER A 74 -15.30 -12.11 -3.17
C SER A 74 -16.69 -11.55 -3.51
N HIS A 75 -16.90 -11.27 -4.80
CA HIS A 75 -18.16 -10.75 -5.35
C HIS A 75 -18.59 -9.40 -4.76
N GLY A 76 -17.62 -8.55 -4.38
CA GLY A 76 -17.87 -7.23 -3.83
C GLY A 76 -18.03 -7.19 -2.30
N ALA A 77 -17.89 -8.32 -1.61
CA ALA A 77 -17.88 -8.34 -0.15
C ALA A 77 -16.63 -7.68 0.45
N PHE A 78 -15.53 -7.64 -0.32
CA PHE A 78 -14.28 -7.00 0.08
C PHE A 78 -13.79 -6.01 -0.97
N VAL A 79 -13.27 -4.89 -0.50
CA VAL A 79 -12.66 -3.83 -1.31
C VAL A 79 -11.25 -3.56 -0.83
N ALA A 80 -10.29 -3.47 -1.75
CA ALA A 80 -8.92 -3.07 -1.44
C ALA A 80 -8.59 -1.72 -2.07
N ASN A 81 -8.25 -0.73 -1.23
CA ASN A 81 -7.74 0.56 -1.66
C ASN A 81 -6.23 0.42 -1.97
N SER A 82 -5.94 0.05 -3.21
CA SER A 82 -4.64 -0.43 -3.69
C SER A 82 -3.85 0.64 -4.45
N GLY A 83 -2.54 0.41 -4.59
CA GLY A 83 -1.68 1.24 -5.43
C GLY A 83 -1.53 2.70 -4.97
N LEU A 84 -1.67 2.98 -3.68
CA LEU A 84 -1.38 4.33 -3.16
C LEU A 84 0.07 4.69 -3.47
N ILE A 85 0.25 5.69 -4.32
CA ILE A 85 1.56 6.18 -4.76
C ILE A 85 1.53 7.71 -4.90
N VAL A 86 2.61 8.36 -4.47
CA VAL A 86 2.78 9.82 -4.55
C VAL A 86 4.15 10.09 -5.14
N SER A 87 4.19 10.97 -6.14
CA SER A 87 5.41 11.44 -6.78
C SER A 87 6.41 11.94 -5.72
N PRO A 88 7.72 11.63 -5.84
CA PRO A 88 8.73 11.98 -4.86
C PRO A 88 8.73 13.45 -4.45
N ALA A 89 8.50 14.36 -5.40
CA ALA A 89 8.49 15.81 -5.18
C ALA A 89 7.36 16.27 -4.24
N PHE A 90 6.29 15.49 -4.12
CA PHE A 90 5.11 15.84 -3.31
C PHE A 90 4.95 14.97 -2.07
N ARG A 91 5.95 14.16 -1.70
CA ARG A 91 5.91 13.38 -0.45
C ARG A 91 6.00 14.31 0.76
N LYS A 92 5.49 13.84 1.91
CA LYS A 92 5.44 14.59 3.18
C LYS A 92 4.60 15.90 3.15
N SER A 93 3.87 16.16 2.06
CA SER A 93 2.93 17.29 1.92
C SER A 93 1.52 17.02 2.48
N GLY A 94 1.25 15.79 2.94
CA GLY A 94 -0.09 15.36 3.34
C GLY A 94 -0.97 14.82 2.21
N VAL A 95 -0.54 14.88 0.95
CA VAL A 95 -1.30 14.40 -0.21
C VAL A 95 -1.71 12.93 -0.11
N ALA A 96 -0.83 12.06 0.39
CA ALA A 96 -1.14 10.64 0.55
C ALA A 96 -2.39 10.40 1.42
N LYS A 97 -2.54 11.19 2.50
CA LYS A 97 -3.70 11.14 3.39
C LYS A 97 -4.96 11.61 2.67
N GLN A 98 -4.87 12.69 1.89
CA GLN A 98 -6.01 13.22 1.14
C GLN A 98 -6.48 12.26 0.03
N ILE A 99 -5.55 11.67 -0.72
CA ILE A 99 -5.85 10.61 -1.70
C ILE A 99 -6.52 9.42 -1.00
N LYS A 100 -5.95 8.96 0.13
CA LYS A 100 -6.48 7.80 0.86
C LYS A 100 -7.86 8.05 1.44
N LYS A 101 -8.13 9.26 1.92
CA LYS A 101 -9.48 9.66 2.34
C LYS A 101 -10.44 9.65 1.15
N LYS A 102 -10.07 10.28 0.03
CA LYS A 102 -10.95 10.36 -1.16
C LYS A 102 -11.29 8.98 -1.73
N ILE A 103 -10.32 8.07 -1.82
CA ILE A 103 -10.57 6.70 -2.29
C ILE A 103 -11.37 5.89 -1.28
N PHE A 104 -11.20 6.12 0.03
CA PHE A 104 -12.04 5.51 1.06
C PHE A 104 -13.50 5.96 0.92
N ASP A 105 -13.74 7.28 0.82
CA ASP A 105 -15.08 7.84 0.62
C ASP A 105 -15.72 7.26 -0.67
N LEU A 106 -14.94 7.16 -1.76
CA LEU A 106 -15.40 6.53 -3.01
C LEU A 106 -15.76 5.05 -2.83
N SER A 107 -14.93 4.29 -2.10
CA SER A 107 -15.22 2.89 -1.78
C SER A 107 -16.49 2.72 -0.96
N ARG A 108 -16.72 3.59 0.04
CA ARG A 108 -17.96 3.59 0.82
C ARG A 108 -19.19 3.94 -0.03
N GLN A 109 -19.03 4.84 -1.00
CA GLN A 109 -20.11 5.21 -1.92
C GLN A 109 -20.46 4.07 -2.89
N LEU A 110 -19.45 3.44 -3.51
CA LEU A 110 -19.68 2.39 -4.51
C LEU A 110 -20.00 1.02 -3.90
N PHE A 111 -19.49 0.75 -2.69
CA PHE A 111 -19.59 -0.54 -2.00
C PHE A 111 -19.93 -0.34 -0.51
N PRO A 112 -21.14 0.13 -0.18
CA PRO A 112 -21.51 0.55 1.18
C PRO A 112 -21.50 -0.59 2.21
N ASP A 113 -21.65 -1.84 1.79
CA ASP A 113 -21.65 -2.99 2.70
C ASP A 113 -20.32 -3.74 2.72
N ALA A 114 -19.36 -3.35 1.87
CA ALA A 114 -18.10 -4.07 1.73
C ALA A 114 -17.12 -3.73 2.84
N LYS A 115 -16.39 -4.74 3.28
CA LYS A 115 -15.21 -4.58 4.13
C LYS A 115 -14.08 -3.97 3.31
N ILE A 116 -13.44 -2.93 3.82
CA ILE A 116 -12.34 -2.26 3.12
C ILE A 116 -11.03 -2.63 3.78
N PHE A 117 -10.07 -3.17 3.04
CA PHE A 117 -8.80 -3.59 3.60
C PHE A 117 -7.59 -3.05 2.84
N GLY A 118 -6.43 -3.18 3.46
CA GLY A 118 -5.16 -2.78 2.88
C GLY A 118 -3.99 -3.56 3.46
N LEU A 119 -2.98 -3.80 2.63
CA LEU A 119 -1.69 -4.33 3.04
C LEU A 119 -0.65 -3.21 2.99
N THR A 120 0.12 -3.03 4.06
CA THR A 120 1.18 -2.03 4.10
C THR A 120 2.41 -2.51 4.86
N THR A 121 3.59 -2.09 4.43
CA THR A 121 4.85 -2.27 5.16
C THR A 121 5.28 -1.02 5.93
N GLY A 122 4.61 0.12 5.71
CA GLY A 122 5.03 1.42 6.23
C GLY A 122 4.11 1.96 7.32
N LEU A 123 4.71 2.45 8.41
CA LEU A 123 4.01 3.06 9.54
C LEU A 123 3.20 4.29 9.15
N ALA A 124 3.69 5.10 8.20
CA ALA A 124 2.95 6.26 7.73
C ALA A 124 1.60 5.89 7.12
N VAL A 125 1.54 4.79 6.34
CA VAL A 125 0.30 4.30 5.76
C VAL A 125 -0.57 3.61 6.83
N MET A 126 0.04 2.92 7.80
CA MET A 126 -0.71 2.38 8.94
C MET A 126 -1.42 3.49 9.72
N LYS A 127 -0.72 4.60 10.00
CA LYS A 127 -1.31 5.77 10.65
C LYS A 127 -2.48 6.34 9.85
N ILE A 128 -2.30 6.55 8.54
CA ILE A 128 -3.39 7.05 7.67
C ILE A 128 -4.59 6.10 7.70
N ASN A 129 -4.37 4.78 7.65
CA ASN A 129 -5.43 3.80 7.72
C ASN A 129 -6.14 3.84 9.09
N SER A 130 -5.41 3.92 10.21
CA SER A 130 -6.02 4.04 11.54
C SER A 130 -6.81 5.33 11.72
N GLU A 131 -6.40 6.44 11.09
CA GLU A 131 -7.19 7.68 11.06
C GLU A 131 -8.48 7.58 10.23
N LEU A 132 -8.66 6.50 9.46
CA LEU A 132 -9.85 6.19 8.66
C LEU A 132 -10.68 5.04 9.27
N GLY A 133 -10.41 4.63 10.51
CA GLY A 133 -11.15 3.54 11.17
C GLY A 133 -10.64 2.14 10.86
N TYR A 134 -9.47 1.99 10.23
CA TYR A 134 -8.90 0.65 10.01
C TYR A 134 -8.18 0.16 11.27
N GLU A 135 -8.36 -1.11 11.56
CA GLU A 135 -7.61 -1.82 12.60
C GLU A 135 -6.68 -2.89 12.02
N PRO A 136 -5.57 -3.24 12.69
CA PRO A 136 -4.73 -4.36 12.29
C PRO A 136 -5.44 -5.70 12.49
N VAL A 137 -5.48 -6.52 11.46
CA VAL A 137 -6.12 -7.85 11.48
C VAL A 137 -5.17 -8.95 11.03
N THR A 138 -5.58 -10.20 11.23
CA THR A 138 -4.91 -11.37 10.66
C THR A 138 -5.28 -11.58 9.18
N TYR A 139 -4.45 -12.29 8.42
CA TYR A 139 -4.71 -12.52 6.98
C TYR A 139 -5.94 -13.41 6.74
N SER A 140 -6.33 -14.21 7.73
CA SER A 140 -7.56 -15.02 7.72
C SER A 140 -8.84 -14.19 7.69
N GLU A 141 -8.77 -12.92 8.10
CA GLU A 141 -9.92 -12.00 8.11
C GLU A 141 -10.07 -11.25 6.78
N LEU A 142 -9.10 -11.41 5.88
CA LEU A 142 -9.16 -10.88 4.51
C LEU A 142 -9.84 -11.87 3.56
N THR A 143 -10.02 -11.44 2.31
CA THR A 143 -10.44 -12.32 1.22
C THR A 143 -9.52 -13.54 1.07
N GLN A 144 -10.14 -14.69 0.79
CA GLN A 144 -9.45 -15.94 0.49
C GLN A 144 -9.34 -16.19 -1.02
N ASP A 145 -9.72 -15.21 -1.86
CA ASP A 145 -9.66 -15.31 -3.31
C ASP A 145 -8.21 -15.51 -3.79
N GLU A 146 -7.98 -16.58 -4.55
CA GLU A 146 -6.66 -16.88 -5.13
C GLU A 146 -6.13 -15.74 -5.99
N GLU A 147 -7.01 -15.02 -6.70
CA GLU A 147 -6.64 -13.90 -7.57
C GLU A 147 -6.05 -12.72 -6.80
N PHE A 148 -6.57 -12.43 -5.60
CA PHE A 148 -6.00 -11.41 -4.72
C PHE A 148 -4.55 -11.74 -4.36
N TRP A 149 -4.31 -12.97 -3.91
CA TRP A 149 -2.96 -13.43 -3.54
C TRP A 149 -2.04 -13.59 -4.74
N ALA A 150 -2.58 -13.93 -5.91
CA ALA A 150 -1.84 -13.91 -7.18
C ALA A 150 -1.35 -12.51 -7.53
N GLY A 151 -2.10 -11.48 -7.12
CA GLY A 151 -1.67 -10.08 -7.20
C GLY A 151 -0.36 -9.78 -6.48
N CYS A 152 0.08 -10.61 -5.52
CA CYS A 152 1.36 -10.47 -4.82
C CYS A 152 2.54 -11.17 -5.53
N LYS A 153 2.33 -11.95 -6.59
CA LYS A 153 3.39 -12.76 -7.27
C LYS A 153 4.58 -11.93 -7.75
N SER A 154 4.35 -10.69 -8.16
CA SER A 154 5.40 -9.78 -8.61
C SER A 154 6.16 -9.08 -7.47
N CYS A 155 5.76 -9.27 -6.22
CA CYS A 155 6.38 -8.63 -5.06
C CYS A 155 7.63 -9.40 -4.64
N VAL A 156 8.71 -8.70 -4.30
CA VAL A 156 9.95 -9.30 -3.78
C VAL A 156 9.73 -10.15 -2.51
N ASN A 157 8.61 -9.96 -1.81
CA ASN A 157 8.27 -10.71 -0.60
C ASN A 157 7.33 -11.90 -0.87
N TYR A 158 7.05 -12.26 -2.13
CA TYR A 158 6.11 -13.34 -2.47
C TYR A 158 6.53 -14.69 -1.87
N ASP A 159 7.82 -15.03 -1.92
CA ASP A 159 8.29 -16.30 -1.34
C ASP A 159 8.12 -16.34 0.18
N ILE A 160 8.23 -15.19 0.86
CA ILE A 160 7.94 -15.08 2.29
C ILE A 160 6.47 -15.40 2.53
N LEU A 161 5.56 -14.78 1.76
CA LEU A 161 4.11 -15.03 1.85
C LEU A 161 3.80 -16.52 1.67
N MET A 162 4.38 -17.17 0.65
CA MET A 162 4.14 -18.58 0.35
C MET A 162 4.75 -19.51 1.40
N SER A 163 5.96 -19.22 1.90
CA SER A 163 6.58 -19.98 3.00
C SER A 163 5.77 -19.95 4.30
N LYS A 164 4.91 -18.95 4.45
CA LYS A 164 3.99 -18.77 5.58
C LYS A 164 2.57 -19.21 5.26
N GLN A 165 2.35 -19.90 4.14
CA GLN A 165 1.03 -20.38 3.72
C GLN A 165 -0.02 -19.26 3.68
N ARG A 166 0.38 -18.04 3.27
CA ARG A 166 -0.48 -16.85 3.23
C ARG A 166 -1.07 -16.42 4.57
N LYS A 167 -0.47 -16.85 5.69
CA LYS A 167 -0.90 -16.44 7.04
C LYS A 167 -0.15 -15.21 7.55
N ASN A 168 0.95 -14.81 6.89
CA ASN A 168 1.74 -13.64 7.26
C ASN A 168 2.70 -13.22 6.13
N CYS A 169 3.10 -11.96 6.13
CA CYS A 169 4.16 -11.43 5.26
C CYS A 169 4.86 -10.24 5.96
N MET A 170 5.78 -9.59 5.25
CA MET A 170 6.31 -8.27 5.62
C MET A 170 5.18 -7.25 5.80
N CYS A 171 4.13 -7.33 4.98
CA CYS A 171 2.97 -6.45 5.08
C CYS A 171 2.15 -6.74 6.34
N THR A 172 1.67 -5.68 6.98
CA THR A 172 0.60 -5.71 7.97
C THR A 172 -0.73 -5.56 7.25
N ALA A 173 -1.69 -6.43 7.58
CA ALA A 173 -3.06 -6.33 7.12
C ALA A 173 -3.83 -5.39 8.04
N MET A 174 -4.65 -4.53 7.45
CA MET A 174 -5.57 -3.68 8.17
C MET A 174 -6.93 -3.69 7.49
N LEU A 175 -8.00 -3.66 8.28
CA LEU A 175 -9.38 -3.82 7.86
C LEU A 175 -10.25 -2.71 8.47
N TYR A 176 -11.18 -2.22 7.68
CA TYR A 176 -12.34 -1.46 8.10
C TYR A 176 -13.56 -2.32 7.79
N ASP A 177 -14.34 -2.64 8.81
CA ASP A 177 -15.61 -3.35 8.66
C ASP A 177 -16.76 -2.35 8.89
N PRO A 178 -17.62 -2.08 7.90
CA PRO A 178 -18.72 -1.13 8.08
C PRO A 178 -19.80 -1.58 9.06
N LYS A 179 -19.81 -2.87 9.44
CA LYS A 179 -20.72 -3.43 10.43
C LYS A 179 -20.11 -3.45 11.84
N ASP A 180 -18.82 -3.19 11.94
CA ASP A 180 -18.12 -3.07 13.21
C ASP A 180 -17.98 -1.59 13.57
N HIS A 181 -18.12 -1.28 14.85
CA HIS A 181 -18.37 0.08 15.34
C HIS A 181 -17.14 0.78 15.89
N TYR A 182 -15.95 0.48 15.34
CA TYR A 182 -14.75 1.21 15.73
C TYR A 182 -14.75 2.61 15.13
N GLU A 183 -14.85 3.62 15.99
CA GLU A 183 -14.80 5.00 15.56
C GLU A 183 -13.35 5.38 15.17
N PRO A 184 -13.13 6.26 14.18
CA PRO A 184 -11.79 6.70 13.79
C PRO A 184 -10.93 7.22 14.94
N GLU A 185 -11.55 7.82 15.97
CA GLU A 185 -10.89 8.25 17.20
C GLU A 185 -10.29 7.07 17.97
N GLU A 186 -11.01 5.95 18.08
CA GLU A 186 -10.58 4.75 18.81
C GLU A 186 -9.41 4.06 18.11
N THR A 187 -9.51 3.84 16.80
CA THR A 187 -8.42 3.22 16.01
C THR A 187 -7.18 4.11 15.96
N LYS A 188 -7.36 5.43 15.92
CA LYS A 188 -6.26 6.40 16.01
C LYS A 188 -5.59 6.37 17.38
N GLN A 189 -6.37 6.35 18.46
CA GLN A 189 -5.84 6.25 19.82
C GLN A 189 -5.05 4.95 19.99
N TYR A 190 -5.63 3.82 19.57
CA TYR A 190 -4.96 2.52 19.59
C TYR A 190 -3.61 2.56 18.85
N PHE A 191 -3.58 3.17 17.66
CA PHE A 191 -2.33 3.34 16.92
C PHE A 191 -1.28 4.16 17.68
N GLU A 192 -1.67 5.30 18.27
CA GLU A 192 -0.74 6.17 19.00
C GLU A 192 -0.17 5.51 20.27
N GLU A 193 -0.99 4.74 21.00
CA GLU A 193 -0.57 3.97 22.17
C GLU A 193 0.39 2.82 21.78
N ASN A 194 0.17 2.19 20.62
CA ASN A 194 0.89 0.98 20.20
C ASN A 194 2.01 1.24 19.16
N LYS A 195 2.23 2.49 18.73
CA LYS A 195 3.20 2.82 17.66
C LYS A 195 4.60 2.26 17.86
N SER A 196 5.10 2.29 19.09
CA SER A 196 6.43 1.76 19.42
C SER A 196 6.49 0.23 19.28
N GLY A 197 5.37 -0.45 19.56
CA GLY A 197 5.18 -1.88 19.32
C GLY A 197 5.18 -2.20 17.83
N PHE A 198 4.45 -1.43 17.02
CA PHE A 198 4.45 -1.60 15.56
C PHE A 198 5.83 -1.37 14.95
N GLU A 199 6.56 -0.34 15.39
CA GLU A 199 7.96 -0.12 14.97
C GLU A 199 8.87 -1.30 15.31
N ARG A 200 8.75 -1.85 16.52
CA ARG A 200 9.53 -3.03 16.94
C ARG A 200 9.15 -4.25 16.10
N LEU A 201 7.86 -4.47 15.84
CA LEU A 201 7.37 -5.56 15.01
C LEU A 201 7.89 -5.46 13.58
N LEU A 202 7.82 -4.29 12.96
CA LEU A 202 8.31 -4.09 11.59
C LEU A 202 9.83 -4.31 11.49
N ARG A 203 10.62 -3.75 12.42
CA ARG A 203 12.07 -4.04 12.51
C ARG A 203 12.36 -5.52 12.72
N PHE A 204 11.57 -6.19 13.55
CA PHE A 204 11.69 -7.63 13.76
C PHE A 204 11.35 -8.43 12.50
N LYS A 205 10.30 -8.07 11.77
CA LYS A 205 9.94 -8.70 10.48
C LYS A 205 11.06 -8.52 9.47
N GLU A 206 11.61 -7.31 9.35
CA GLU A 206 12.76 -7.03 8.47
C GLU A 206 13.94 -7.92 8.83
N TRP A 207 14.34 -7.94 10.11
CA TRP A 207 15.46 -8.77 10.56
C TRP A 207 15.20 -10.26 10.35
N LYS A 208 14.05 -10.79 10.77
CA LYS A 208 13.75 -12.22 10.75
C LYS A 208 13.50 -12.74 9.35
N PHE A 209 12.75 -12.03 8.53
CA PHE A 209 12.36 -12.50 7.21
C PHE A 209 13.42 -12.19 6.15
N LEU A 210 14.09 -11.03 6.18
CA LEU A 210 15.14 -10.70 5.20
C LEU A 210 16.46 -11.43 5.50
N LYS A 211 16.86 -11.60 6.77
CA LYS A 211 18.10 -12.33 7.12
C LYS A 211 17.99 -13.83 6.88
N ALA A 212 16.79 -14.42 7.04
CA ALA A 212 16.53 -15.82 6.72
C ALA A 212 16.65 -16.10 5.21
N PHE A 213 16.26 -15.15 4.35
CA PHE A 213 16.44 -15.25 2.90
C PHE A 213 17.91 -15.04 2.48
N ARG A 214 18.60 -14.03 3.02
CA ARG A 214 20.04 -13.80 2.74
C ARG A 214 20.94 -14.96 3.17
N ARG A 215 20.62 -15.66 4.26
CA ARG A 215 21.34 -16.88 4.66
C ARG A 215 21.14 -18.05 3.69
N LYS A 216 20.02 -18.07 2.96
CA LYS A 216 19.71 -19.10 1.98
C LYS A 216 20.43 -18.88 0.65
N GLU A 217 20.60 -17.61 0.24
CA GLU A 217 21.41 -17.22 -0.93
C GLU A 217 22.91 -17.46 -0.72
N ASN A 218 23.43 -17.13 0.46
CA ASN A 218 24.86 -17.35 0.79
C ASN A 218 25.22 -18.80 1.14
N GLY A 219 24.26 -19.75 1.04
CA GLY A 219 24.49 -21.18 1.22
C GLY A 219 25.06 -21.89 -0.02
N GLY A 220 25.21 -21.16 -1.14
CA GLY A 220 25.89 -21.61 -2.35
C GLY A 220 27.05 -20.68 -2.68
N SER A 221 28.26 -21.24 -2.78
CA SER A 221 29.55 -20.62 -3.12
C SER A 221 30.22 -19.78 -2.02
N GLY A 222 31.31 -20.32 -1.50
CA GLY A 222 32.29 -19.58 -0.70
C GLY A 222 33.04 -18.57 -1.57
N GLY A 223 33.13 -17.33 -1.09
CA GLY A 223 33.90 -16.26 -1.69
C GLY A 223 33.72 -14.97 -0.90
N GLU A 224 34.82 -14.34 -0.49
CA GLU A 224 34.93 -13.24 0.47
C GLU A 224 33.97 -12.06 0.25
N SER A 225 33.18 -11.71 1.27
CA SER A 225 32.30 -10.54 1.24
C SER A 225 32.96 -9.34 1.92
N LYS A 226 33.45 -8.39 1.10
CA LYS A 226 33.71 -7.01 1.53
C LYS A 226 32.41 -6.38 2.04
N THR A 227 32.39 -6.06 3.33
CA THR A 227 31.35 -5.28 4.00
C THR A 227 31.09 -3.95 3.29
N LYS A 228 29.97 -3.82 2.59
CA LYS A 228 29.37 -2.52 2.26
C LYS A 228 28.26 -2.20 3.25
N LYS A 229 28.49 -1.15 4.03
CA LYS A 229 27.52 -0.51 4.92
C LYS A 229 26.36 0.03 4.10
N PHE A 230 25.14 -0.43 4.39
CA PHE A 230 23.89 0.27 4.08
C PHE A 230 23.11 0.42 5.39
N LEU A 231 23.57 1.33 6.24
CA LEU A 231 22.73 2.00 7.22
C LEU A 231 22.62 3.44 6.74
N HIS A 232 21.50 3.79 6.11
CA HIS A 232 20.86 5.11 6.14
C HIS A 232 19.76 5.13 5.09
N PHE A 233 18.54 4.69 5.43
CA PHE A 233 17.32 5.14 4.74
C PHE A 233 16.13 4.92 5.68
N PHE A 234 16.11 5.67 6.78
CA PHE A 234 14.91 5.83 7.62
C PHE A 234 14.79 7.29 7.99
N HIS A 235 14.50 8.15 7.01
CA HIS A 235 13.99 9.52 7.17
C HIS A 235 13.31 9.98 5.86
N LEU A 236 12.45 9.14 5.26
CA LEU A 236 11.61 9.54 4.12
C LEU A 236 10.18 9.06 4.29
#